data_AF-A0A7C5GP87-F1
#
_entry.id   AF-A0A7C5GP87-F1
#
_cell.length_a   1.000
_cell.length_b   1.000
_cell.length_c   1.000
_cell.angle_alpha   90.00
_cell.angle_beta   90.00
_cell.angle_gamma   90.00
#
_symmetry.space_group_name_H-M   'P 1'
#
loop_
_entity.id
_entity.type
_entity.pdbx_description
1 polymer ?
#
loop_
_entity_poly.entity_id
_entity_poly.type
_entity_poly.pdbx_seq_one_letter_code
_entity_poly.pdbx_strand_id
1 'polypeptide(L)'
;KLDTIVGKNGTKLSGGQKQRLSIARVLLDNPKVIIFDESTSSLDNKTEDRLLEALDEYIKDKTVITIAHRRNSIEKADRVIDLSTL
;
A
#
# COMPACT_ATOMS: atom_id res chain seq x y z
N LYS A 1 -6.57 -20.72 10.35
CA LYS A 1 -5.19 -21.20 10.56
C LYS A 1 -4.23 -20.07 10.17
N LEU A 2 -3.35 -19.67 11.08
CA LEU A 2 -2.32 -18.63 10.86
C LEU A 2 -0.90 -19.20 11.09
N ASP A 3 -0.78 -20.53 11.01
CA ASP A 3 0.40 -21.30 11.43
C ASP A 3 1.48 -21.39 10.34
N THR A 4 1.29 -20.69 9.22
CA THR A 4 2.22 -20.73 8.08
C THR A 4 3.56 -20.12 8.48
N ILE A 5 4.61 -20.94 8.45
CA ILE A 5 5.98 -20.50 8.73
C ILE A 5 6.47 -19.63 7.56
N VAL A 6 6.71 -18.35 7.80
CA VAL A 6 7.11 -17.37 6.77
C VAL A 6 8.63 -17.20 6.60
N GLY A 7 9.44 -17.83 7.46
CA GLY A 7 10.91 -17.68 7.48
C GLY A 7 11.38 -16.33 8.05
N LYS A 8 12.70 -16.20 8.31
CA LYS A 8 13.29 -14.95 8.82
C LYS A 8 13.01 -13.81 7.83
N ASN A 9 12.54 -12.67 8.32
CA ASN A 9 12.17 -11.51 7.48
C ASN A 9 11.20 -11.85 6.32
N GLY A 10 10.35 -12.86 6.51
CA GLY A 10 9.35 -13.29 5.53
C GLY A 10 9.95 -13.91 4.26
N THR A 11 11.15 -14.51 4.30
CA THR A 11 11.83 -15.07 3.11
C THR A 11 11.02 -16.09 2.30
N LYS A 12 10.00 -16.73 2.89
CA LYS A 12 9.11 -17.66 2.19
C LYS A 12 7.90 -17.01 1.54
N LEU A 13 7.75 -15.69 1.65
CA LEU A 13 6.68 -14.92 1.04
C LEU A 13 7.16 -14.27 -0.26
N SER A 14 6.32 -14.30 -1.29
CA SER A 14 6.52 -13.47 -2.49
C SER A 14 6.42 -11.98 -2.15
N GLY A 15 6.91 -11.10 -3.03
CA GLY A 15 6.82 -9.65 -2.85
C GLY A 15 5.39 -9.19 -2.55
N GLY A 16 4.43 -9.56 -3.41
CA GLY A 16 3.01 -9.24 -3.20
C GLY A 16 2.38 -9.88 -1.95
N GLN A 17 2.92 -10.99 -1.42
CA GLN A 17 2.48 -11.54 -0.13
C GLN A 17 3.00 -10.70 1.05
N LYS A 18 4.27 -10.32 1.04
CA LYS A 18 4.86 -9.43 2.07
C LYS A 18 4.13 -8.09 2.12
N GLN A 19 3.79 -7.57 0.96
CA GLN A 19 3.11 -6.29 0.80
C GLN A 19 1.68 -6.34 1.36
N ARG A 20 0.89 -7.36 0.99
CA ARG A 20 -0.46 -7.58 1.57
C ARG A 20 -0.42 -7.75 3.09
N LEU A 21 0.58 -8.46 3.61
CA LEU A 21 0.79 -8.57 5.06
C LEU A 21 1.14 -7.21 5.69
N SER A 22 1.91 -6.37 5.00
CA SER A 22 2.21 -5.01 5.46
C SER A 22 0.96 -4.14 5.55
N ILE A 23 0.10 -4.19 4.53
CA ILE A 23 -1.16 -3.45 4.52
C ILE A 23 -2.09 -3.96 5.62
N ALA A 24 -2.20 -5.28 5.79
CA ALA A 24 -2.98 -5.85 6.88
C ALA A 24 -2.51 -5.36 8.26
N ARG A 25 -1.20 -5.16 8.47
CA ARG A 25 -0.67 -4.57 9.71
C ARG A 25 -1.11 -3.12 9.90
N VAL A 26 -1.08 -2.30 8.84
CA VAL A 26 -1.57 -0.92 8.89
C VAL A 26 -3.05 -0.86 9.22
N LEU A 27 -3.86 -1.75 8.63
CA LEU A 27 -5.30 -1.86 8.91
C LEU A 27 -5.58 -2.19 10.39
N LEU A 28 -4.78 -3.09 10.97
CA LEU A 28 -4.91 -3.48 12.37
C LEU A 28 -4.46 -2.39 13.34
N ASP A 29 -3.39 -1.66 13.00
CA ASP A 29 -2.84 -0.59 13.83
C ASP A 29 -3.70 0.68 13.82
N ASN A 30 -4.45 0.90 12.74
CA ASN A 30 -5.35 2.03 12.57
C ASN A 30 -4.70 3.42 12.73
N PRO A 31 -3.53 3.70 12.11
CA PRO A 31 -2.84 4.97 12.29
C PRO A 31 -3.63 6.13 11.66
N LYS A 32 -3.37 7.35 12.16
CA LYS A 32 -3.93 8.59 11.58
C LYS A 32 -3.16 9.08 10.35
N VAL A 33 -1.89 8.71 10.24
CA VAL A 33 -1.01 9.08 9.12
C VAL A 33 -0.45 7.80 8.53
N ILE A 34 -0.59 7.63 7.21
CA ILE A 34 -0.14 6.47 6.46
C ILE A 34 0.79 6.93 5.36
N ILE A 35 1.93 6.25 5.22
CA ILE A 35 2.86 6.46 4.12
C ILE A 35 2.93 5.17 3.31
N PHE A 36 2.57 5.25 2.03
CA PHE A 36 2.71 4.16 1.07
C PHE A 36 3.87 4.47 0.12
N ASP A 37 5.01 3.85 0.37
CA ASP A 37 6.20 3.98 -0.49
C ASP A 37 6.24 2.84 -1.50
N GLU A 38 5.96 3.15 -2.77
CA GLU A 38 5.81 2.17 -3.86
C GLU A 38 5.01 0.93 -3.45
N SER A 39 3.97 1.25 -2.66
CA SER A 39 3.00 0.42 -1.98
C SER A 39 2.58 -0.86 -2.67
N THR A 40 2.61 -0.83 -4.00
CA THR A 40 1.85 -1.65 -4.94
C THR A 40 2.70 -2.14 -6.12
N SER A 41 4.00 -1.82 -6.15
CA SER A 41 4.91 -2.16 -7.26
C SER A 41 5.01 -3.67 -7.52
N SER A 42 4.84 -4.49 -6.48
CA SER A 42 4.87 -5.96 -6.55
C SER A 42 3.50 -6.60 -6.83
N LEU A 43 2.46 -5.80 -7.09
CA LEU A 43 1.13 -6.28 -7.47
C LEU A 43 0.83 -6.04 -8.95
N ASP A 44 0.08 -6.96 -9.55
CA ASP A 44 -0.57 -6.70 -10.83
C ASP A 44 -1.64 -5.61 -10.68
N ASN A 45 -1.88 -4.88 -11.77
CA ASN A 45 -2.79 -3.71 -11.78
C ASN A 45 -4.19 -4.04 -11.20
N LYS A 46 -4.74 -5.21 -11.52
CA LYS A 46 -6.09 -5.59 -11.05
C LYS A 46 -6.12 -5.85 -9.55
N THR A 47 -5.06 -6.44 -9.00
CA THR A 47 -4.94 -6.64 -7.55
C THR A 47 -4.70 -5.32 -6.82
N GLU A 48 -3.95 -4.40 -7.42
CA GLU A 48 -3.78 -3.03 -6.90
C GLU A 48 -5.11 -2.28 -6.87
N ASP A 49 -5.86 -2.24 -7.97
CA ASP A 49 -7.11 -1.49 -8.06
C ASP A 49 -8.11 -1.96 -6.99
N ARG A 50 -8.28 -3.27 -6.83
CA ARG A 50 -9.13 -3.86 -5.79
C ARG A 50 -8.68 -3.52 -4.38
N LEU A 51 -7.36 -3.45 -4.17
CA LEU A 51 -6.80 -3.11 -2.87
C LEU A 51 -7.03 -1.63 -2.55
N LEU A 52 -6.81 -0.75 -3.52
CA LEU A 52 -7.08 0.69 -3.37
C LEU A 52 -8.57 0.93 -3.14
N GLU A 53 -9.46 0.29 -3.89
CA GLU A 53 -10.91 0.33 -3.66
C GLU A 53 -11.29 -0.13 -2.25
N ALA A 54 -10.68 -1.20 -1.75
CA ALA A 54 -10.91 -1.68 -0.39
C ALA A 54 -10.36 -0.71 0.68
N LEU A 55 -9.32 0.04 0.35
CA LEU A 55 -8.71 1.04 1.24
C LEU A 55 -9.43 2.40 1.17
N ASP A 56 -10.13 2.72 0.08
CA ASP A 56 -10.74 4.05 -0.15
C ASP A 56 -11.64 4.46 1.02
N GLU A 57 -12.48 3.56 1.55
CA GLU A 57 -13.30 3.87 2.75
C GLU A 57 -12.46 4.01 4.02
N TYR A 58 -11.44 3.18 4.17
CA TYR A 58 -10.58 3.18 5.35
C TYR A 58 -9.69 4.43 5.46
N ILE A 59 -9.34 5.05 4.34
CA ILE A 59 -8.44 6.21 4.33
C ILE A 59 -9.15 7.56 4.43
N LYS A 60 -10.49 7.62 4.33
CA LYS A 60 -11.26 8.88 4.29
C LYS A 60 -11.00 9.82 5.47
N ASP A 61 -10.72 9.28 6.65
CA ASP A 61 -10.46 10.03 7.87
C ASP A 61 -8.96 10.10 8.24
N LYS A 62 -8.07 9.78 7.29
CA LYS A 62 -6.62 9.64 7.49
C LYS A 62 -5.83 10.55 6.57
N THR A 63 -4.64 10.93 7.02
CA THR A 63 -3.65 11.55 6.14
C THR A 63 -2.86 10.47 5.42
N VAL A 64 -2.92 10.45 4.09
CA VAL A 64 -2.17 9.49 3.27
C VAL A 64 -1.13 10.23 2.43
N ILE A 65 0.11 9.78 2.52
CA ILE A 65 1.20 10.19 1.62
C ILE A 65 1.55 8.96 0.78
N THR A 66 1.42 9.05 -0.53
CA THR A 66 1.73 7.95 -1.44
C THR A 66 2.84 8.37 -2.40
N ILE A 67 3.81 7.48 -2.60
CA ILE A 67 4.85 7.61 -3.62
C ILE A 67 4.44 6.70 -4.77
N ALA A 68 4.13 7.29 -5.91
CA ALA A 68 3.55 6.59 -7.04
C ALA A 68 4.25 6.93 -8.36
N HIS A 69 4.49 5.89 -9.17
CA HIS A 69 4.91 6.01 -10.57
C HIS A 69 3.76 5.76 -11.56
N ARG A 70 2.56 5.43 -11.05
CA ARG A 70 1.38 5.11 -11.87
C ARG A 70 0.39 6.28 -11.86
N ARG A 71 -0.13 6.62 -13.04
CA ARG A 71 -1.07 7.72 -13.24
C ARG A 71 -2.35 7.58 -12.40
N ASN A 72 -2.87 6.35 -12.27
CA ASN A 72 -4.12 6.08 -11.54
C ASN A 72 -4.04 6.51 -10.06
N SER A 73 -2.88 6.29 -9.41
CA SER A 73 -2.66 6.70 -8.03
C SER A 73 -2.52 8.22 -7.89
N ILE A 74 -1.98 8.89 -8.92
CA ILE A 74 -1.82 10.35 -8.96
C ILE A 74 -3.19 11.03 -9.11
N GLU A 75 -4.08 10.49 -9.96
CA GLU A 75 -5.41 11.06 -10.23
C GLU A 75 -6.32 11.09 -9.01
N LYS A 76 -6.11 10.18 -8.03
CA LYS A 76 -6.87 10.14 -6.77
C LYS A 76 -6.33 11.08 -5.68
N ALA A 77 -5.17 11.70 -5.87
CA ALA A 77 -4.54 12.48 -4.82
C ALA A 77 -5.16 13.89 -4.69
N ASP A 78 -5.43 14.34 -3.45
CA ASP A 78 -5.87 15.71 -3.20
C ASP A 78 -4.82 16.75 -3.60
N ARG A 79 -3.53 16.37 -3.46
CA ARG A 79 -2.38 17.21 -3.80
C ARG A 79 -1.28 16.34 -4.38
N VAL A 80 -0.62 16.85 -5.42
CA VAL A 80 0.52 16.21 -6.07
C VAL A 80 1.75 17.08 -5.87
N ILE A 81 2.86 16.44 -5.46
CA ILE A 81 4.18 17.08 -5.35
C ILE A 81 5.11 16.33 -6.30
N ASP A 82 5.66 17.05 -7.28
CA ASP A 82 6.66 16.51 -8.20
C ASP A 82 8.06 16.82 -7.66
N LEU A 83 8.84 15.77 -7.40
CA LEU A 83 10.20 15.85 -6.89
C LEU A 83 11.27 15.80 -8.00
N SER A 84 10.87 15.69 -9.27
CA SER A 84 11.80 15.63 -10.41
C SER A 84 12.50 16.96 -10.71
N THR A 85 12.11 18.05 -10.05
CA THR A 85 12.65 19.40 -10.26
C THR A 85 13.57 19.83 -9.11
N LEU A 86 14.52 18.98 -8.71
CA LEU A 86 15.63 19.31 -7.82
C LEU A 86 16.95 19.34 -8.58
#